data_AF-A0A2L2WIW0-F1
#
_entry.id   AF-A0A2L2WIW0-F1
#
_cell.length_a   1.000
_cell.length_b   1.000
_cell.length_c   1.000
_cell.angle_alpha   90.00
_cell.angle_beta   90.00
_cell.angle_gamma   90.00
#
_symmetry.space_group_name_H-M   'P 1'
#
loop_
_entity.id
_entity.type
_entity.pdbx_description
1 polymer ?
#
loop_
_entity_poly.entity_id
_entity_poly.type
_entity_poly.pdbx_seq_one_letter_code
_entity_poly.pdbx_strand_id
1 'polypeptide(L)'
;ISSGASLGVAFVVLLSGSLGGVALSRMGYIGDVAMSVAAIVGSLAVMSLILYVAQKVRGNVTLLIIGVMIGYLANAIIGVMKFFSAEEDVKAYVVWGLGSFARVSGDAMMLFIVLMAVLLPPAFLLVKTMNLLLLGDDYARNLGLDVHRARMRVIVSSGVLVAIVTAYC
;
A
#
# COMPACT_ATOMS: atom_id res chain seq x y z
N ILE A 1 3.80 1.83 -2.87
CA ILE A 1 2.87 1.05 -2.02
C ILE A 1 3.38 1.07 -0.58
N SER A 2 4.53 0.45 -0.27
CA SER A 2 5.13 0.46 1.08
C SER A 2 5.27 1.88 1.67
N SER A 3 5.87 2.84 0.95
CA SER A 3 5.96 4.23 1.42
C SER A 3 4.60 4.88 1.70
N GLY A 4 3.55 4.50 0.96
CA GLY A 4 2.19 5.00 1.17
C GLY A 4 1.50 4.34 2.37
N ALA A 5 1.75 3.06 2.63
CA ALA A 5 1.32 2.39 3.85
C ALA A 5 1.96 3.08 5.07
N SER A 6 3.28 3.31 5.03
CA SER A 6 4.01 4.02 6.08
C SER A 6 3.48 5.43 6.30
N LEU A 7 3.18 6.18 5.23
CA LEU A 7 2.59 7.52 5.33
C LEU A 7 1.18 7.48 5.96
N GLY A 8 0.34 6.53 5.56
CA GLY A 8 -1.00 6.34 6.13
C GLY A 8 -0.97 6.02 7.62
N VAL A 9 -0.07 5.11 8.04
CA VAL A 9 0.10 4.79 9.46
C VAL A 9 0.71 5.96 10.22
N ALA A 10 1.67 6.68 9.66
CA ALA A 10 2.20 7.90 10.26
C ALA A 10 1.08 8.93 10.50
N PHE A 11 0.18 9.12 9.52
CA PHE A 11 -0.98 10.02 9.70
C PHE A 11 -1.87 9.58 10.86
N VAL A 12 -2.18 8.30 11.01
CA VAL A 12 -3.07 7.86 12.09
C VAL A 12 -2.36 7.85 13.45
N VAL A 13 -1.12 7.36 13.53
CA VAL A 13 -0.40 7.20 14.79
C VAL A 13 0.17 8.53 15.30
N LEU A 14 0.83 9.30 14.43
CA LEU A 14 1.53 10.52 14.84
C LEU A 14 0.57 11.72 14.95
N LEU A 15 -0.46 11.81 14.09
CA LEU A 15 -1.43 12.91 14.17
C LEU A 15 -2.43 12.71 15.32
N SER A 16 -2.83 11.46 15.62
CA SER A 16 -3.77 11.20 16.74
C SER A 16 -3.17 11.60 18.10
N GLY A 17 -1.87 11.41 18.30
CA GLY A 17 -1.15 11.88 19.49
C GLY A 17 -1.14 13.41 19.64
N SER A 18 -1.09 14.16 18.53
CA SER A 18 -1.07 15.64 18.55
C SER A 18 -2.39 16.31 18.92
N LEU A 19 -3.53 15.63 18.70
CA LEU A 19 -4.89 16.16 18.90
C LEU A 19 -5.51 15.79 20.26
N GLY A 20 -4.71 15.32 21.22
CA GLY A 20 -5.19 14.95 22.56
C GLY A 20 -5.95 13.62 22.60
N GLY A 21 -5.94 12.86 21.51
CA GLY A 21 -6.45 11.49 21.48
C GLY A 21 -5.45 10.58 22.17
N VAL A 22 -5.78 10.15 23.39
CA VAL A 22 -5.11 9.02 24.05
C VAL A 22 -4.91 7.94 23.01
N ALA A 23 -3.65 7.62 22.76
CA ALA A 23 -3.20 6.89 21.59
C ALA A 23 -4.19 5.79 21.21
N LEU A 24 -4.65 5.77 19.96
CA LEU A 24 -5.43 4.66 19.44
C LEU A 24 -4.70 3.32 19.66
N SER A 25 -3.36 3.36 19.81
CA SER A 25 -2.52 2.24 20.25
C SER A 25 -2.84 1.68 21.66
N ARG A 26 -3.46 2.47 22.55
CA ARG A 26 -3.97 2.04 23.86
C ARG A 26 -5.35 1.40 23.81
N MET A 27 -6.08 1.56 22.70
CA MET A 27 -7.42 1.00 22.53
C MET A 27 -7.41 -0.46 22.01
N GLY A 28 -6.24 -1.11 22.05
CA GLY A 28 -6.02 -2.51 21.72
C GLY A 28 -6.54 -2.87 20.33
N TYR A 29 -7.68 -3.54 20.30
CA TYR A 29 -8.28 -4.10 19.09
C TYR A 29 -8.72 -3.04 18.06
N ILE A 30 -9.22 -1.89 18.51
CA ILE A 30 -9.65 -0.80 17.61
C ILE A 30 -8.42 -0.11 16.99
N GLY A 31 -7.33 -0.01 17.75
CA GLY A 31 -6.07 0.57 17.28
C GLY A 31 -5.43 -0.23 16.17
N ASP A 32 -5.38 -1.56 16.31
CA ASP A 32 -4.77 -2.44 15.31
C ASP A 32 -5.58 -2.45 14.00
N VAL A 33 -6.92 -2.51 14.08
CA VAL A 33 -7.78 -2.39 12.88
C VAL A 33 -7.61 -1.02 12.22
N ALA A 34 -7.57 0.06 13.00
CA ALA A 34 -7.37 1.41 12.46
C ALA A 34 -6.02 1.55 11.75
N MET A 35 -4.94 0.96 12.29
CA MET A 35 -3.63 0.95 11.64
C MET A 35 -3.63 0.15 10.33
N SER A 36 -4.21 -1.05 10.31
CA SER A 36 -4.29 -1.83 9.06
C SER A 36 -5.13 -1.13 8.00
N VAL A 37 -6.26 -0.53 8.36
CA VAL A 37 -7.08 0.26 7.44
C VAL A 37 -6.31 1.48 6.93
N ALA A 38 -5.60 2.19 7.81
CA ALA A 38 -4.78 3.33 7.43
C ALA A 38 -3.64 2.96 6.47
N ALA A 39 -2.98 1.81 6.70
CA ALA A 39 -1.95 1.29 5.82
C ALA A 39 -2.52 0.95 4.42
N ILE A 40 -3.69 0.30 4.37
CA ILE A 40 -4.36 -0.03 3.11
C ILE A 40 -4.78 1.25 2.39
N VAL A 41 -5.46 2.17 3.05
CA VAL A 41 -5.93 3.43 2.45
C VAL A 41 -4.76 4.29 1.99
N GLY A 42 -3.71 4.45 2.81
CA GLY A 42 -2.52 5.23 2.46
C GLY A 42 -1.76 4.64 1.28
N SER A 43 -1.62 3.31 1.24
CA SER A 43 -0.95 2.63 0.13
C SER A 43 -1.74 2.70 -1.17
N LEU A 44 -3.07 2.54 -1.12
CA LEU A 44 -3.95 2.70 -2.27
C LEU A 44 -4.01 4.16 -2.76
N ALA A 45 -4.04 5.13 -1.86
CA ALA A 45 -4.02 6.55 -2.20
C ALA A 45 -2.72 6.90 -2.96
N VAL A 46 -1.56 6.54 -2.41
CA VAL A 46 -0.26 6.80 -3.07
C VAL A 46 -0.14 6.02 -4.38
N MET A 47 -0.63 4.79 -4.43
CA MET A 47 -0.65 3.99 -5.66
C MET A 47 -1.53 4.62 -6.73
N SER A 48 -2.72 5.10 -6.38
CA SER A 48 -3.64 5.78 -7.30
C SER A 48 -3.02 7.08 -7.84
N LEU A 49 -2.31 7.83 -6.99
CA LEU A 49 -1.57 9.02 -7.39
C LEU A 49 -0.46 8.67 -8.40
N ILE A 50 0.34 7.63 -8.12
CA ILE A 50 1.37 7.16 -9.04
C ILE A 50 0.75 6.74 -10.37
N LEU A 51 -0.35 5.99 -10.37
CA LEU A 51 -1.04 5.57 -11.59
C LEU A 51 -1.61 6.75 -12.39
N TYR A 52 -2.16 7.75 -11.72
CA TYR A 52 -2.66 8.97 -12.38
C TYR A 52 -1.52 9.72 -13.08
N VAL A 53 -0.37 9.87 -12.41
CA VAL A 53 0.82 10.49 -13.02
C VAL A 53 1.38 9.60 -14.13
N ALA A 54 1.36 8.27 -13.96
CA ALA A 54 1.81 7.30 -14.96
C ALA A 54 1.04 7.39 -16.28
N GLN A 55 -0.26 7.69 -16.24
CA GLN A 55 -1.07 7.85 -17.45
C GLN A 55 -0.70 9.11 -18.23
N LYS A 56 -0.18 10.14 -17.55
CA LYS A 56 0.17 11.43 -18.15
C LYS A 56 1.61 11.46 -18.70
N VAL A 57 2.48 10.57 -18.22
CA VAL A 57 3.92 10.55 -18.53
C VAL A 57 4.29 9.29 -19.33
N ARG A 58 4.86 9.46 -20.52
CA ARG A 58 5.31 8.33 -21.36
C ARG A 58 6.77 7.98 -21.07
N GLY A 59 7.00 6.84 -20.43
CA GLY A 59 8.34 6.27 -20.24
C GLY A 59 8.47 5.41 -18.99
N ASN A 60 8.95 4.17 -19.14
CA ASN A 60 9.14 3.25 -18.01
C ASN A 60 10.16 3.79 -16.98
N VAL A 61 11.23 4.45 -17.44
CA VAL A 61 12.27 5.04 -16.56
C VAL A 61 11.71 6.22 -15.76
N THR A 62 10.96 7.10 -16.40
CA THR A 62 10.36 8.27 -15.74
C THR A 62 9.37 7.84 -14.65
N LEU A 63 8.62 6.77 -14.91
CA LEU A 63 7.74 6.14 -13.93
C LEU A 63 8.46 5.64 -12.67
N LEU A 64 9.63 5.01 -12.85
CA LEU A 64 10.47 4.58 -11.73
C LEU A 64 10.98 5.78 -10.92
N ILE A 65 11.48 6.82 -11.60
CA ILE A 65 11.97 8.04 -10.95
C ILE A 65 10.84 8.71 -10.15
N ILE A 66 9.65 8.84 -10.73
CA ILE A 66 8.47 9.41 -10.03
C ILE A 66 8.13 8.59 -8.78
N GLY A 67 8.13 7.26 -8.89
CA GLY A 67 7.87 6.39 -7.74
C GLY A 67 8.88 6.60 -6.60
N VAL A 68 10.16 6.72 -6.93
CA VAL A 68 11.24 7.02 -5.96
C VAL A 68 11.07 8.41 -5.35
N MET A 69 10.76 9.42 -6.15
CA MET A 69 10.54 10.79 -5.68
C MET A 69 9.35 10.90 -4.71
N ILE A 70 8.24 10.22 -5.02
CA ILE A 70 7.08 10.15 -4.13
C ILE A 70 7.44 9.43 -2.82
N GLY A 71 8.30 8.40 -2.87
CA GLY A 71 8.84 7.75 -1.68
C GLY A 71 9.64 8.69 -0.80
N TYR A 72 10.50 9.53 -1.38
CA TYR A 72 11.25 10.55 -0.63
C TYR A 72 10.33 11.61 -0.02
N LEU A 73 9.32 12.07 -0.78
CA LEU A 73 8.35 13.03 -0.29
C LEU A 73 7.55 12.45 0.90
N ALA A 74 7.15 11.18 0.81
CA ALA A 74 6.52 10.47 1.92
C ALA A 74 7.40 10.44 3.17
N ASN A 75 8.68 10.08 3.01
CA ASN A 75 9.63 10.04 4.12
C ASN A 75 9.89 11.42 4.73
N ALA A 76 9.95 12.48 3.92
CA ALA A 76 10.10 13.84 4.41
C ALA A 76 8.91 14.27 5.28
N ILE A 77 7.67 13.98 4.82
CA ILE A 77 6.45 14.25 5.59
C ILE A 77 6.47 13.49 6.92
N ILE A 78 6.77 12.19 6.88
CA ILE A 78 6.88 11.35 8.08
C ILE A 78 7.93 11.92 9.04
N GLY A 79 9.07 12.39 8.52
CA GLY A 79 10.13 13.03 9.31
C GLY A 79 9.65 14.29 10.05
N VAL A 80 8.90 15.15 9.37
CA VAL A 80 8.29 16.34 9.99
C VAL A 80 7.28 15.93 11.05
N MET A 81 6.42 14.94 10.78
CA MET A 81 5.44 14.47 11.77
C MET A 81 6.12 13.90 13.02
N LYS A 82 7.21 13.14 12.86
CA LYS A 82 7.99 12.61 13.98
C LYS A 82 8.54 13.71 14.88
N PHE A 83 8.98 14.83 14.30
CA PHE A 83 9.52 15.97 15.07
C PHE A 83 8.48 16.59 16.01
N PHE A 84 7.20 16.62 15.62
CA PHE A 84 6.12 17.20 16.42
C PHE A 84 5.40 16.18 17.33
N SER A 85 5.77 14.90 17.29
CA SER A 85 5.06 13.83 18.01
C SER A 85 5.76 13.44 19.32
N ALA A 86 4.99 12.87 20.24
CA ALA A 86 5.53 12.33 21.49
C ALA A 86 6.42 11.10 21.23
N GLU A 87 7.42 10.87 22.10
CA GLU A 87 8.35 9.74 21.98
C GLU A 87 7.64 8.37 21.96
N GLU A 88 6.53 8.25 22.69
CA GLU A 88 5.70 7.04 22.74
C GLU A 88 5.12 6.68 21.36
N ASP A 89 4.59 7.67 20.64
CA ASP A 89 3.96 7.46 19.32
C ASP A 89 5.00 7.20 18.24
N VAL A 90 6.15 7.87 18.32
CA VAL A 90 7.29 7.62 17.43
C VAL A 90 7.79 6.19 17.62
N LYS A 91 7.92 5.72 18.87
CA LYS A 91 8.31 4.34 19.16
C LYS A 91 7.28 3.35 18.62
N ALA A 92 5.99 3.60 18.81
CA ALA A 92 4.93 2.75 18.27
C ALA A 92 4.99 2.65 16.73
N TYR A 93 5.17 3.78 16.05
CA TYR A 93 5.36 3.82 14.59
C TYR A 93 6.60 3.04 14.13
N VAL A 94 7.73 3.18 14.83
CA VAL A 94 8.97 2.47 14.49
C VAL A 94 8.78 0.97 14.68
N VAL A 95 8.15 0.53 15.78
CA VAL A 95 7.88 -0.89 16.05
C VAL A 95 6.95 -1.48 14.99
N TRP A 96 5.92 -0.75 14.55
CA TRP A 96 5.08 -1.18 13.44
C TRP A 96 5.88 -1.29 12.13
N GLY A 97 6.72 -0.29 11.82
CA GLY A 97 7.52 -0.26 10.59
C GLY A 97 8.61 -1.34 10.50
N LEU A 98 8.98 -1.97 11.62
CA LEU A 98 9.89 -3.12 11.62
C LEU A 98 9.24 -4.40 11.08
N GLY A 99 7.91 -4.44 11.00
CA GLY A 99 7.14 -5.64 10.66
C GLY A 99 7.07 -6.60 11.84
N SER A 100 5.87 -6.90 12.32
CA SER A 100 5.68 -7.83 13.43
C SER A 100 4.31 -8.51 13.39
N PHE A 101 4.34 -9.85 13.41
CA PHE A 101 3.14 -10.68 13.58
C PHE A 101 2.67 -10.76 15.05
N ALA A 102 3.39 -10.15 15.99
CA ALA A 102 3.12 -10.29 17.43
C ALA A 102 1.75 -9.71 17.86
N ARG A 103 1.13 -8.86 17.02
CA ARG A 103 -0.18 -8.24 17.26
C ARG A 103 -1.35 -8.90 16.50
N VAL A 104 -1.08 -9.96 15.74
CA VAL A 104 -2.15 -10.63 14.96
C VAL A 104 -3.04 -11.44 15.91
N SER A 105 -4.27 -10.97 16.10
CA SER A 105 -5.32 -11.73 16.78
C SER A 105 -5.90 -12.81 15.86
N GLY A 106 -6.51 -13.86 16.43
CA GLY A 106 -7.12 -14.96 15.66
C GLY A 106 -8.20 -14.47 14.67
N ASP A 107 -8.97 -13.46 15.07
CA ASP A 107 -9.98 -12.84 14.22
C ASP A 107 -9.36 -12.01 13.07
N ALA A 108 -8.29 -11.26 13.34
CA ALA A 108 -7.55 -10.51 12.32
C ALA A 108 -6.95 -11.48 11.27
N MET A 109 -6.47 -12.65 11.72
CA MET A 109 -6.01 -13.69 10.81
C MET A 109 -7.15 -14.26 9.95
N MET A 110 -8.34 -14.47 10.53
CA MET A 110 -9.50 -14.96 9.77
C MET A 110 -9.93 -13.94 8.69
N LEU A 111 -9.93 -12.65 9.02
CA LEU A 111 -10.19 -11.57 8.04
C LEU A 111 -9.15 -11.55 6.92
N PHE A 112 -7.86 -11.69 7.25
CA PHE A 112 -6.79 -11.77 6.26
C PHE A 112 -6.99 -12.95 5.29
N ILE A 113 -7.32 -14.14 5.83
CA ILE A 113 -7.56 -15.35 5.02
C ILE A 113 -8.74 -15.14 4.07
N VAL A 114 -9.86 -14.59 4.56
CA VAL A 114 -11.05 -14.32 3.73
C VAL A 114 -10.73 -13.32 2.63
N LEU A 115 -10.02 -12.23 2.94
CA LEU A 115 -9.61 -11.23 1.96
C LEU A 115 -8.70 -11.84 0.89
N MET A 116 -7.71 -12.64 1.29
CA MET A 116 -6.82 -13.32 0.35
C MET A 116 -7.57 -14.32 -0.52
N ALA A 117 -8.47 -15.12 0.06
CA ALA A 117 -9.26 -16.09 -0.68
C ALA A 117 -10.14 -15.44 -1.77
N VAL A 118 -10.62 -14.21 -1.54
CA VAL A 118 -11.41 -13.46 -2.52
C VAL A 118 -10.53 -12.78 -3.60
N LEU A 119 -9.35 -12.27 -3.24
CA LEU A 119 -8.49 -11.51 -4.17
C LEU A 119 -7.53 -12.36 -5.00
N LEU A 120 -7.17 -13.56 -4.55
CA LEU A 120 -6.28 -14.46 -5.29
C LEU A 120 -6.86 -15.01 -6.61
N PRO A 121 -8.12 -15.51 -6.64
CA PRO A 121 -8.72 -16.04 -7.86
C PRO A 121 -8.71 -15.07 -9.05
N PRO A 122 -9.11 -13.79 -8.93
CA PRO A 122 -9.03 -12.87 -10.05
C PRO A 122 -7.59 -12.60 -10.47
N ALA A 123 -6.62 -12.59 -9.55
CA ALA A 123 -5.20 -12.44 -9.92
C ALA A 123 -4.69 -13.61 -10.78
N PHE A 124 -5.14 -14.84 -10.54
CA PHE A 124 -4.80 -16.00 -11.38
C PHE A 124 -5.37 -15.90 -12.81
N LEU A 125 -6.52 -15.25 -13.00
CA LEU A 125 -7.07 -15.03 -14.33
C LEU A 125 -6.21 -14.10 -15.20
N LEU A 126 -5.36 -13.27 -14.57
CA LEU A 126 -4.44 -12.37 -15.28
C LEU A 126 -3.19 -13.08 -15.83
N VAL A 127 -2.93 -14.35 -15.47
CA VAL A 127 -1.75 -15.11 -15.93
C VAL A 127 -1.67 -15.17 -17.46
N LYS A 128 -2.80 -15.43 -18.14
CA LYS A 128 -2.84 -15.41 -19.61
C LYS A 128 -2.48 -14.06 -20.19
N THR A 129 -2.95 -12.97 -19.55
CA THR A 129 -2.67 -11.60 -19.98
C THR A 129 -1.19 -11.25 -19.80
N MET A 130 -0.59 -11.67 -18.68
CA MET A 130 0.83 -11.48 -18.42
C MET A 130 1.72 -12.25 -19.39
N ASN A 131 1.34 -13.49 -19.74
CA ASN A 131 2.04 -14.27 -20.76
C ASN A 131 2.02 -13.58 -22.12
N LEU A 132 0.89 -12.99 -22.53
CA LEU A 132 0.80 -12.26 -23.78
C LEU A 132 1.65 -10.99 -23.79
N LEU A 133 1.74 -10.27 -22.66
CA LEU A 133 2.61 -9.11 -22.52
C LEU A 133 4.10 -9.47 -22.62
N LEU A 134 4.51 -10.70 -22.26
CA LEU A 134 5.88 -11.18 -22.40
C LEU A 134 6.30 -11.41 -23.87
N LEU A 135 5.35 -11.68 -24.77
CA LEU A 135 5.64 -11.82 -26.21
C LEU A 135 5.85 -10.46 -26.90
N GLY A 136 5.62 -9.36 -26.21
CA GLY A 136 5.80 -7.99 -26.71
C GLY A 136 4.48 -7.27 -26.96
N ASP A 137 4.52 -5.94 -26.84
CA ASP A 137 3.34 -5.08 -26.92
C ASP A 137 2.64 -5.16 -28.29
N ASP A 138 3.41 -5.30 -29.37
CA ASP A 138 2.87 -5.39 -30.73
C ASP A 138 2.14 -6.72 -30.97
N TYR A 139 2.68 -7.83 -30.44
CA TYR A 139 2.04 -9.14 -30.55
C TYR A 139 0.75 -9.21 -29.74
N ALA A 140 0.75 -8.64 -28.52
CA ALA A 140 -0.43 -8.55 -27.68
C ALA A 140 -1.55 -7.70 -28.34
N ARG A 141 -1.20 -6.58 -28.99
CA ARG A 141 -2.17 -5.76 -29.73
C ARG A 141 -2.77 -6.50 -30.92
N ASN A 142 -1.99 -7.26 -31.66
CA ASN A 142 -2.47 -8.05 -32.80
C ASN A 142 -3.46 -9.15 -32.40
N LEU A 143 -3.40 -9.62 -31.15
CA LEU A 143 -4.36 -10.57 -30.56
C LEU A 143 -5.62 -9.90 -29.99
N GLY A 144 -5.80 -8.58 -30.21
CA GLY A 144 -6.96 -7.82 -29.73
C GLY A 144 -6.88 -7.40 -28.27
N LEU A 145 -5.69 -7.47 -27.65
CA LEU A 145 -5.51 -7.15 -26.24
C LEU A 145 -5.16 -5.66 -26.05
N ASP A 146 -5.98 -4.96 -25.26
CA ASP A 146 -5.69 -3.58 -24.84
C ASP A 146 -4.54 -3.56 -23.82
N VAL A 147 -3.30 -3.46 -24.31
CA VAL A 147 -2.06 -3.45 -23.49
C VAL A 147 -2.14 -2.46 -22.33
N HIS A 148 -2.71 -1.27 -22.55
CA HIS A 148 -2.84 -0.26 -21.51
C HIS A 148 -3.79 -0.68 -20.38
N ARG A 149 -4.97 -1.23 -20.72
CA ARG A 149 -5.96 -1.71 -19.74
C ARG A 149 -5.46 -2.95 -19.02
N ALA A 150 -4.83 -3.86 -19.74
CA ALA A 150 -4.21 -5.05 -19.19
C ALA A 150 -3.15 -4.71 -18.13
N ARG A 151 -2.23 -3.79 -18.47
CA ARG A 151 -1.19 -3.32 -17.54
C ARG A 151 -1.81 -2.68 -16.30
N MET A 152 -2.85 -1.86 -16.45
CA MET A 152 -3.53 -1.25 -15.32
C MET A 152 -4.20 -2.28 -14.40
N ARG A 153 -4.86 -3.30 -14.95
CA ARG A 153 -5.46 -4.39 -14.15
C ARG A 153 -4.40 -5.15 -13.34
N VAL A 154 -3.26 -5.50 -13.96
CA VAL A 154 -2.14 -6.18 -13.29
C VAL A 154 -1.58 -5.34 -12.14
N ILE A 155 -1.36 -4.05 -12.38
CA ILE A 155 -0.82 -3.15 -11.36
C ILE A 155 -1.81 -3.03 -10.21
N VAL A 156 -3.10 -2.81 -10.49
CA VAL A 156 -4.15 -2.71 -9.47
C VAL A 156 -4.25 -4.00 -8.65
N SER A 157 -4.32 -5.17 -9.28
CA SER A 157 -4.43 -6.44 -8.56
C SER A 157 -3.22 -6.71 -7.67
N SER A 158 -2.01 -6.53 -8.19
CA SER A 158 -0.78 -6.76 -7.42
C SER A 158 -0.63 -5.75 -6.29
N GLY A 159 -0.99 -4.49 -6.52
CA GLY A 159 -0.90 -3.45 -5.51
C GLY A 159 -1.89 -3.62 -4.35
N VAL A 160 -3.13 -4.06 -4.63
CA VAL A 160 -4.10 -4.35 -3.57
C VAL A 160 -3.64 -5.55 -2.73
N LEU A 161 -3.14 -6.62 -3.37
CA LEU A 161 -2.59 -7.77 -2.65
C LEU A 161 -1.43 -7.35 -1.73
N VAL A 162 -0.46 -6.60 -2.26
CA VAL A 162 0.68 -6.09 -1.48
C VAL A 162 0.23 -5.16 -0.36
N ALA A 163 -0.75 -4.29 -0.60
CA ALA A 163 -1.31 -3.40 0.42
C ALA A 163 -1.89 -4.17 1.61
N ILE A 164 -2.65 -5.23 1.34
CA ILE A 164 -3.23 -6.08 2.39
C ILE A 164 -2.12 -6.82 3.13
N VAL A 165 -1.15 -7.43 2.44
CA VAL A 165 -0.03 -8.10 3.12
C VAL A 165 0.75 -7.12 4.00
N THR A 166 1.08 -5.94 3.50
CA THR A 166 1.86 -4.92 4.24
C THR A 166 1.09 -4.35 5.44
N ALA A 167 -0.23 -4.44 5.46
CA ALA A 167 -1.05 -3.95 6.57
C ALA A 167 -1.16 -4.95 7.72
N TYR A 168 -0.87 -6.24 7.48
CA TYR A 168 -0.94 -7.32 8.45
C TYR A 168 0.42 -7.85 8.89
N CYS A 169 1.49 -7.57 8.13
CA CYS A 169 2.88 -7.83 8.49
C CYS A 169 3.50 -6.59 9.16
#